data_AF-A0A7J2ST68-F1
#
_entry.id   AF-A0A7J2ST68-F1
#
_cell.length_a   1.000
_cell.length_b   1.000
_cell.length_c   1.000
_cell.angle_alpha   90.00
_cell.angle_beta   90.00
_cell.angle_gamma   90.00
#
_symmetry.space_group_name_H-M   'P 1'
#
loop_
_entity.id
_entity.type
_entity.pdbx_description
1 polymer ?
#
loop_
_entity_poly.entity_id
_entity_poly.type
_entity_poly.pdbx_seq_one_letter_code
_entity_poly.pdbx_strand_id
1 'polypeptide(L)'
;MHRGLWRETHPWKENYPGTPEGLSQALADLNEFVLTGNTLSGEHVEPGSDRYSIDYRDVTLNLCDFQGQRTLVVRFPTYPEPGVNGSIQTDFYWTNCPECVKRTWVEEVRNPPVEGKERWFCIEFDLSPLFEENVSFAVDIVKPKENRLYIFGKEIIYLPVTTIIGGVDVEVRVNKALGDVTKAEFYVDNKLKFVDEEEPYSWMWDETVFGRHALKVAAYDETKKVGEDEKKIIIFNIG
;
A
#
# COMPACT_ATOMS: atom_id res chain seq x y z
N MET A 1 -1.30 -22.11 17.16
CA MET A 1 -1.55 -22.32 15.71
C MET A 1 -2.94 -21.80 15.40
N HIS A 2 -3.06 -20.61 14.84
CA HIS A 2 -4.37 -20.00 14.56
C HIS A 2 -4.94 -20.59 13.27
N ARG A 3 -6.05 -21.33 13.41
CA ARG A 3 -7.01 -21.62 12.33
C ARG A 3 -7.68 -20.28 11.99
N GLY A 4 -7.42 -19.70 10.83
CA GLY A 4 -8.07 -18.44 10.47
C GLY A 4 -7.44 -17.62 9.35
N LEU A 5 -6.23 -17.97 8.90
CA LEU A 5 -5.68 -17.38 7.68
C LEU A 5 -5.91 -18.36 6.54
N TRP A 6 -6.93 -18.08 5.74
CA TRP A 6 -7.11 -18.65 4.41
C TRP A 6 -5.80 -18.47 3.63
N ARG A 7 -5.26 -19.57 3.10
CA ARG A 7 -4.01 -19.55 2.33
C ARG A 7 -4.34 -20.07 0.93
N GLU A 8 -4.92 -19.21 0.12
CA GLU A 8 -5.12 -19.51 -1.30
C GLU A 8 -3.73 -19.62 -1.94
N THR A 9 -3.43 -20.80 -2.50
CA THR A 9 -2.19 -21.04 -3.23
C THR A 9 -2.57 -21.18 -4.68
N HIS A 10 -2.47 -20.09 -5.45
CA HIS A 10 -2.97 -20.00 -6.84
C HIS A 10 -1.97 -20.56 -7.86
N PRO A 11 -2.32 -21.62 -8.63
CA PRO A 11 -1.70 -21.92 -9.90
C PRO A 11 -2.51 -21.29 -11.05
N TRP A 12 -1.82 -20.60 -11.95
CA TRP A 12 -2.32 -19.75 -13.04
C TRP A 12 -3.18 -20.42 -14.15
N LYS A 13 -3.89 -21.53 -13.89
CA LYS A 13 -4.45 -22.40 -14.95
C LYS A 13 -5.82 -23.02 -14.67
N GLU A 14 -6.80 -22.30 -14.15
CA GLU A 14 -8.13 -22.85 -13.79
C GLU A 14 -9.17 -22.65 -14.91
N ASN A 15 -8.79 -23.00 -16.14
CA ASN A 15 -9.70 -22.91 -17.30
C ASN A 15 -10.16 -24.32 -17.69
N TYR A 16 -11.41 -24.45 -18.11
CA TYR A 16 -11.98 -25.72 -18.57
C TYR A 16 -12.63 -25.51 -19.93
N PRO A 17 -12.61 -26.52 -20.83
CA PRO A 17 -13.28 -26.42 -22.12
C PRO A 17 -14.76 -26.06 -21.95
N GLY A 18 -15.32 -25.25 -22.84
CA GLY A 18 -16.76 -24.89 -22.88
C GLY A 18 -17.73 -26.06 -23.20
N THR A 19 -17.41 -27.29 -22.80
CA THR A 19 -18.20 -28.51 -23.04
C THR A 19 -18.93 -28.98 -21.76
N PRO A 20 -19.95 -29.84 -21.86
CA PRO A 20 -20.60 -30.43 -20.68
C PRO A 20 -19.64 -31.16 -19.72
N GLU A 21 -18.61 -31.80 -20.27
CA GLU A 21 -17.55 -32.46 -19.50
C GLU A 21 -16.66 -31.44 -18.78
N GLY A 22 -16.29 -30.34 -19.45
CA GLY A 22 -15.53 -29.25 -18.83
C GLY A 22 -16.31 -28.56 -17.69
N LEU A 23 -17.62 -28.38 -17.85
CA LEU A 23 -18.49 -27.88 -16.78
C LEU A 23 -18.54 -28.85 -15.58
N SER A 24 -18.68 -30.15 -15.86
CA SER A 24 -18.72 -31.19 -14.81
C SER A 24 -17.42 -31.23 -14.02
N GLN A 25 -16.28 -31.09 -14.69
CA GLN A 25 -14.97 -31.02 -14.06
C GLN A 25 -14.80 -29.73 -13.24
N ALA A 26 -15.18 -28.58 -13.78
CA ALA A 26 -15.12 -27.29 -13.06
C ALA A 26 -15.95 -27.34 -11.76
N LEU A 27 -17.14 -27.95 -11.79
CA LEU A 27 -18.00 -28.12 -10.61
C LEU A 27 -17.40 -29.11 -9.60
N ALA A 28 -16.72 -30.16 -10.05
CA ALA A 28 -16.05 -31.10 -9.16
C ALA A 28 -14.87 -30.44 -8.43
N ASP A 29 -14.04 -29.70 -9.15
CA ASP A 29 -12.88 -28.98 -8.60
C ASP A 29 -13.34 -27.86 -7.64
N LEU A 30 -14.44 -27.17 -7.96
CA LEU A 30 -15.06 -26.19 -7.06
C LEU A 30 -15.53 -26.85 -5.75
N ASN A 31 -16.16 -28.02 -5.82
CA ASN A 31 -16.60 -28.76 -4.63
C ASN A 31 -15.40 -29.24 -3.78
N GLU A 32 -14.32 -29.68 -4.41
CA GLU A 32 -13.09 -30.06 -3.70
C GLU A 32 -12.44 -28.86 -3.01
N PHE A 33 -12.42 -27.70 -3.68
CA PHE A 33 -11.94 -26.46 -3.10
C PHE A 33 -12.74 -26.05 -1.87
N VAL A 34 -14.07 -26.10 -1.93
CA VAL A 34 -14.95 -25.81 -0.78
C VAL A 34 -14.62 -26.68 0.43
N LEU A 35 -14.24 -27.94 0.20
CA LEU A 35 -13.93 -28.90 1.27
C LEU A 35 -12.52 -28.76 1.84
N THR A 36 -11.55 -28.37 1.01
CA THR A 36 -10.12 -28.52 1.33
C THR A 36 -9.33 -27.21 1.36
N GLY A 37 -9.83 -26.16 0.70
CA GLY A 37 -9.13 -24.90 0.48
C GLY A 37 -7.96 -25.00 -0.51
N ASN A 38 -7.76 -26.14 -1.16
CA ASN A 38 -6.74 -26.33 -2.20
C ASN A 38 -7.36 -26.16 -3.58
N THR A 39 -6.65 -25.49 -4.48
CA THR A 39 -7.06 -25.40 -5.88
C THR A 39 -6.29 -26.41 -6.72
N LEU A 40 -6.98 -27.03 -7.67
CA LEU A 40 -6.39 -27.89 -8.68
C LEU A 40 -6.10 -27.06 -9.93
N SER A 41 -5.04 -27.41 -10.67
CA SER A 41 -4.80 -26.82 -11.98
C SER A 41 -5.90 -27.31 -12.92
N GLY A 42 -6.69 -26.39 -13.46
CA GLY A 42 -7.54 -26.67 -14.61
C GLY A 42 -6.73 -27.02 -15.86
N GLU A 43 -7.43 -27.10 -16.98
CA GLU A 43 -6.93 -27.57 -18.25
C GLU A 43 -6.43 -26.44 -19.16
N HIS A 44 -5.63 -26.82 -20.16
CA HIS A 44 -5.25 -25.88 -21.20
C HIS A 44 -6.44 -25.62 -22.13
N VAL A 45 -6.83 -24.35 -22.26
CA VAL A 45 -7.85 -23.91 -23.20
C VAL A 45 -7.24 -22.94 -24.21
N GLU A 46 -7.50 -23.18 -25.50
CA GLU A 46 -7.04 -22.35 -26.62
C GLU A 46 -7.49 -20.88 -26.45
N PRO A 47 -6.59 -19.90 -26.62
CA PRO A 47 -6.94 -18.48 -26.53
C PRO A 47 -8.09 -18.12 -27.49
N GLY A 48 -9.13 -17.45 -26.96
CA GLY A 48 -10.30 -17.04 -27.74
C GLY A 48 -11.40 -18.11 -27.92
N SER A 49 -11.22 -19.31 -27.36
CA SER A 49 -12.27 -20.34 -27.31
C SER A 49 -13.20 -20.17 -26.09
N ASP A 50 -14.43 -20.68 -26.22
CA ASP A 50 -15.38 -20.79 -25.11
C ASP A 50 -14.80 -21.66 -24.00
N ARG A 51 -14.96 -21.20 -22.75
CA ARG A 51 -14.35 -21.82 -21.58
C ARG A 51 -15.19 -21.59 -20.34
N TYR A 52 -14.99 -22.43 -19.33
CA TYR A 52 -15.38 -22.13 -17.95
C TYR A 52 -14.14 -21.73 -17.16
N SER A 53 -14.28 -20.76 -16.28
CA SER A 53 -13.28 -20.38 -15.27
C SER A 53 -13.88 -20.62 -13.89
N ILE A 54 -13.04 -21.06 -12.96
CA ILE A 54 -13.38 -20.99 -11.55
C ILE A 54 -12.79 -19.69 -11.03
N ASP A 55 -13.65 -18.70 -10.84
CA ASP A 55 -13.25 -17.39 -10.32
C ASP A 55 -13.54 -17.31 -8.81
N TYR A 56 -12.50 -17.08 -8.01
CA TYR A 56 -12.65 -16.91 -6.56
C TYR A 56 -12.90 -15.44 -6.20
N ARG A 57 -12.76 -15.08 -4.92
CA ARG A 57 -12.76 -13.68 -4.48
C ARG A 57 -11.71 -12.91 -5.28
N ASP A 58 -12.15 -12.16 -6.27
CA ASP A 58 -11.24 -11.48 -7.17
C ASP A 58 -10.85 -10.12 -6.58
N VAL A 59 -9.54 -9.91 -6.50
CA VAL A 59 -8.93 -8.63 -6.13
C VAL A 59 -8.16 -8.14 -7.33
N THR A 60 -8.77 -7.20 -8.06
CA THR A 60 -8.12 -6.63 -9.24
C THR A 60 -7.22 -5.47 -8.84
N LEU A 61 -5.92 -5.60 -9.10
CA LEU A 61 -4.92 -4.54 -8.96
C LEU A 61 -4.48 -4.05 -10.35
N ASN A 62 -4.47 -2.73 -10.57
CA ASN A 62 -4.05 -2.16 -11.84
C ASN A 62 -2.52 -1.92 -11.81
N LEU A 63 -1.77 -2.93 -12.25
CA LEU A 63 -0.31 -2.94 -12.20
C LEU A 63 0.37 -1.94 -13.16
N CYS A 64 -0.38 -1.31 -14.07
CA CYS A 64 0.17 -0.32 -15.01
C CYS A 64 0.42 1.06 -14.39
N ASP A 65 -0.14 1.32 -13.20
CA ASP A 65 0.04 2.58 -12.44
C ASP A 65 0.22 2.29 -10.94
N PHE A 66 1.11 1.35 -10.63
CA PHE A 66 1.33 0.88 -9.26
C PHE A 66 1.76 2.01 -8.30
N GLN A 67 2.43 3.06 -8.79
CA GLN A 67 2.88 4.17 -7.95
C GLN A 67 1.78 5.19 -7.61
N GLY A 68 0.67 5.22 -8.36
CA GLY A 68 -0.44 6.17 -8.18
C GLY A 68 -1.77 5.55 -7.76
N GLN A 69 -1.88 4.22 -7.70
CA GLN A 69 -3.15 3.54 -7.47
C GLN A 69 -3.70 3.81 -6.06
N ARG A 70 -4.77 4.61 -5.98
CA ARG A 70 -5.51 4.91 -4.75
C ARG A 70 -6.83 4.16 -4.63
N THR A 71 -7.15 3.29 -5.57
CA THR A 71 -8.42 2.57 -5.59
C THR A 71 -8.23 1.07 -5.73
N LEU A 72 -9.04 0.32 -5.00
CA LEU A 72 -9.06 -1.15 -4.99
C LEU A 72 -10.49 -1.59 -5.23
N VAL A 73 -10.71 -2.51 -6.17
CA VAL A 73 -12.04 -3.11 -6.36
C VAL A 73 -11.98 -4.57 -5.96
N VAL A 74 -12.89 -4.97 -5.08
CA VAL A 74 -13.05 -6.35 -4.63
C VAL A 74 -14.41 -6.85 -5.09
N ARG A 75 -14.44 -8.05 -5.66
CA ARG A 75 -15.66 -8.67 -6.19
C ARG A 75 -15.86 -10.03 -5.54
N PHE A 76 -17.11 -10.35 -5.23
CA PHE A 76 -17.48 -11.69 -4.81
C PHE A 76 -18.83 -12.12 -5.38
N PRO A 77 -18.97 -13.42 -5.72
CA PRO A 77 -20.22 -13.93 -6.25
C PRO A 77 -21.28 -13.87 -5.16
N THR A 78 -22.43 -13.28 -5.47
CA THR A 78 -23.62 -13.41 -4.63
C THR A 78 -24.41 -14.59 -5.14
N TYR A 79 -24.31 -15.73 -4.48
CA TYR A 79 -25.23 -16.83 -4.72
C TYR A 79 -26.63 -16.39 -4.27
N PRO A 80 -27.65 -16.39 -5.14
CA PRO A 80 -29.02 -16.35 -4.69
C PRO A 80 -29.42 -17.81 -4.43
N GLU A 81 -29.16 -18.35 -3.24
CA GLU A 81 -29.91 -19.57 -2.86
C GLU A 81 -31.36 -19.17 -2.59
N PRO A 82 -32.35 -19.69 -3.36
CA PRO A 82 -33.75 -19.44 -3.07
C PRO A 82 -34.16 -20.38 -1.94
N GLY A 83 -34.15 -19.88 -0.71
CA GLY A 83 -34.66 -20.64 0.44
C GLY A 83 -34.04 -20.30 1.78
N VAL A 84 -32.86 -19.69 1.82
CA VAL A 84 -32.24 -19.25 3.07
C VAL A 84 -32.67 -17.82 3.35
N ASN A 85 -33.92 -17.67 3.79
CA ASN A 85 -34.38 -16.47 4.50
C ASN A 85 -33.89 -16.53 5.97
N GLY A 86 -32.65 -16.99 6.17
CA GLY A 86 -31.92 -16.88 7.40
C GLY A 86 -31.09 -15.63 7.26
N SER A 87 -31.63 -14.52 7.74
CA SER A 87 -30.90 -13.32 8.12
C SER A 87 -29.45 -13.29 7.64
N ILE A 88 -29.14 -12.44 6.66
CA ILE A 88 -27.80 -11.86 6.52
C ILE A 88 -27.58 -10.98 7.78
N GLN A 89 -27.61 -11.61 8.95
CA GLN A 89 -27.36 -11.03 10.24
C GLN A 89 -25.89 -11.28 10.50
N THR A 90 -25.19 -10.15 10.42
CA THR A 90 -24.25 -9.75 11.46
C THR A 90 -23.15 -10.77 11.70
N ASP A 91 -22.18 -10.86 10.78
CA ASP A 91 -20.75 -10.91 11.14
C ASP A 91 -19.86 -11.10 9.88
N PHE A 92 -20.16 -10.38 8.79
CA PHE A 92 -19.06 -9.93 7.96
C PHE A 92 -18.35 -8.85 8.76
N TYR A 93 -17.24 -9.18 9.41
CA TYR A 93 -16.34 -8.19 9.98
C TYR A 93 -15.85 -7.33 8.81
N TRP A 94 -16.54 -6.22 8.61
CA TRP A 94 -16.12 -5.22 7.64
C TRP A 94 -14.73 -4.73 8.02
N THR A 95 -14.00 -4.34 6.98
CA THR A 95 -12.59 -3.97 7.00
C THR A 95 -12.24 -3.18 8.26
N ASN A 96 -11.02 -3.33 8.76
CA ASN A 96 -10.46 -2.45 9.79
C ASN A 96 -10.44 -0.95 9.40
N CYS A 97 -10.93 -0.60 8.19
CA CYS A 97 -10.94 0.72 7.58
C CYS A 97 -12.24 0.98 6.78
N PRO A 98 -13.41 1.13 7.45
CA PRO A 98 -14.69 1.43 6.79
C PRO A 98 -14.70 2.76 6.02
N GLU A 99 -13.87 3.72 6.45
CA GLU A 99 -13.63 5.01 5.78
C GLU A 99 -13.09 4.87 4.36
N CYS A 100 -12.48 3.74 4.03
CA CYS A 100 -11.96 3.47 2.69
C CYS A 100 -13.03 2.99 1.72
N VAL A 101 -14.27 2.73 2.15
CA VAL A 101 -15.32 2.27 1.24
C VAL A 101 -15.89 3.46 0.48
N LYS A 102 -15.62 3.54 -0.83
CA LYS A 102 -16.11 4.62 -1.69
C LYS A 102 -17.51 4.36 -2.21
N ARG A 103 -17.80 3.13 -2.65
CA ARG A 103 -19.15 2.70 -3.05
C ARG A 103 -19.28 1.18 -3.14
N THR A 104 -20.51 0.71 -3.20
CA THR A 104 -20.87 -0.68 -3.48
C THR A 104 -21.88 -0.76 -4.62
N TRP A 105 -21.85 -1.83 -5.41
CA TRP A 105 -22.83 -2.08 -6.48
C TRP A 105 -22.95 -3.58 -6.78
N VAL A 106 -23.95 -3.96 -7.57
CA VAL A 106 -24.12 -5.33 -8.07
C VAL A 106 -23.98 -5.33 -9.59
N GLU A 107 -23.12 -6.19 -10.12
CA GLU A 107 -23.00 -6.45 -11.56
C GLU A 107 -23.73 -7.73 -11.93
N GLU A 108 -24.50 -7.69 -13.01
CA GLU A 108 -25.08 -8.88 -13.62
C GLU A 108 -24.23 -9.29 -14.83
N VAL A 109 -23.52 -10.41 -14.71
CA VAL A 109 -22.72 -10.98 -15.81
C VAL A 109 -23.50 -12.13 -16.43
N ARG A 110 -23.60 -12.12 -17.76
CA ARG A 110 -24.11 -13.29 -18.49
C ARG A 110 -22.97 -14.29 -18.58
N ASN A 111 -23.21 -15.52 -18.12
CA ASN A 111 -22.23 -16.60 -18.18
C ASN A 111 -22.64 -17.66 -19.23
N PRO A 112 -22.53 -17.36 -20.53
CA PRO A 112 -22.76 -18.36 -21.57
C PRO A 112 -21.71 -19.48 -21.45
N PRO A 113 -22.08 -20.76 -21.61
CA PRO A 113 -23.34 -21.28 -22.14
C PRO A 113 -24.43 -21.62 -21.11
N VAL A 114 -24.24 -21.33 -19.82
CA VAL A 114 -25.24 -21.60 -18.78
C VAL A 114 -26.34 -20.53 -18.86
N GLU A 115 -27.60 -20.97 -18.97
CA GLU A 115 -28.73 -20.06 -18.94
C GLU A 115 -28.87 -19.45 -17.54
N GLY A 116 -28.47 -18.18 -17.39
CA GLY A 116 -28.50 -17.50 -16.10
C GLY A 116 -27.78 -16.15 -16.14
N LYS A 117 -28.05 -15.34 -15.11
CA LYS A 117 -27.28 -14.13 -14.81
C LYS A 117 -26.59 -14.34 -13.49
N GLU A 118 -25.27 -14.31 -13.50
CA GLU A 118 -24.49 -14.26 -12.27
C GLU A 118 -24.55 -12.86 -11.70
N ARG A 119 -24.74 -12.77 -10.39
CA ARG A 119 -24.71 -11.51 -9.66
C ARG A 119 -23.43 -11.43 -8.86
N TRP A 120 -22.69 -10.36 -9.06
CA TRP A 120 -21.45 -10.07 -8.37
C TRP A 120 -21.65 -8.84 -7.52
N PHE A 121 -21.41 -8.94 -6.22
CA PHE A 121 -21.34 -7.76 -5.37
C PHE A 121 -19.93 -7.19 -5.44
N CYS A 122 -19.85 -5.91 -5.71
CA CYS A 122 -18.63 -5.18 -5.90
C CYS A 122 -18.49 -4.10 -4.83
N ILE A 123 -17.27 -3.94 -4.33
CA ILE A 123 -16.88 -2.85 -3.44
C ILE A 123 -15.72 -2.11 -4.09
N GLU A 124 -15.87 -0.80 -4.27
CA GLU A 124 -14.76 0.08 -4.62
C GLU A 124 -14.28 0.73 -3.33
N PHE A 125 -13.03 0.48 -3.01
CA PHE A 125 -12.31 1.15 -1.95
C PHE A 125 -11.54 2.34 -2.53
N ASP A 126 -11.65 3.48 -1.86
CA ASP A 126 -10.66 4.56 -1.91
C ASP A 126 -9.67 4.31 -0.77
N LEU A 127 -8.45 3.94 -1.13
CA LEU A 127 -7.35 3.69 -0.20
C LEU A 127 -6.64 4.98 0.20
N SER A 128 -7.03 6.14 -0.36
CA SER A 128 -6.48 7.44 0.03
C SER A 128 -6.41 7.63 1.55
N PRO A 129 -7.43 7.26 2.36
CA PRO A 129 -7.37 7.38 3.83
C PRO A 129 -6.33 6.47 4.50
N LEU A 130 -5.92 5.35 3.87
CA LEU A 130 -4.82 4.50 4.37
C LEU A 130 -3.46 5.09 4.03
N PHE A 131 -3.40 5.79 2.90
CA PHE A 131 -2.29 6.64 2.53
C PHE A 131 -2.40 8.02 3.15
N GLU A 132 -3.45 8.28 3.95
CA GLU A 132 -3.49 9.39 4.88
C GLU A 132 -2.67 9.06 6.14
N GLU A 133 -1.44 8.59 5.92
CA GLU A 133 -0.30 9.37 6.39
C GLU A 133 -0.11 10.60 5.47
N ASN A 134 -1.19 11.35 5.27
CA ASN A 134 -1.13 12.80 5.32
C ASN A 134 -1.01 13.11 6.81
N VAL A 135 0.11 12.68 7.42
CA VAL A 135 0.81 13.67 8.21
C VAL A 135 0.97 14.79 7.20
N SER A 136 0.23 15.88 7.40
CA SER A 136 0.51 17.13 6.73
C SER A 136 1.95 17.47 7.11
N PHE A 137 2.92 16.85 6.44
CA PHE A 137 4.29 17.25 6.53
C PHE A 137 4.31 18.49 5.67
N ALA A 138 4.34 19.62 6.35
CA ALA A 138 4.72 20.84 5.70
C ALA A 138 6.18 20.69 5.21
N VAL A 139 7.02 20.03 6.01
CA VAL A 139 8.44 19.77 5.78
C VAL A 139 8.75 18.35 6.24
N ASP A 140 9.63 17.64 5.53
CA ASP A 140 10.09 16.29 5.86
C ASP A 140 11.61 16.18 5.63
N ILE A 141 12.34 15.70 6.63
CA ILE A 141 13.77 15.38 6.52
C ILE A 141 13.89 14.03 5.81
N VAL A 142 14.10 13.99 4.50
CA VAL A 142 14.16 12.74 3.73
C VAL A 142 15.46 11.96 3.95
N LYS A 143 16.53 12.65 4.34
CA LYS A 143 17.82 12.07 4.73
C LYS A 143 18.37 12.85 5.92
N PRO A 144 18.86 12.17 6.97
CA PRO A 144 18.87 10.71 7.17
C PRO A 144 17.46 10.14 7.42
N LYS A 145 17.20 8.93 6.91
CA LYS A 145 15.96 8.19 7.19
C LYS A 145 15.95 7.67 8.62
N GLU A 146 14.74 7.44 9.14
CA GLU A 146 14.56 6.80 10.44
C GLU A 146 15.02 5.34 10.42
N ASN A 147 15.51 4.88 11.56
CA ASN A 147 15.85 3.47 11.80
C ASN A 147 16.89 2.92 10.81
N ARG A 148 17.95 3.70 10.53
CA ARG A 148 19.03 3.33 9.60
C ARG A 148 20.42 3.59 10.17
N LEU A 149 21.39 2.79 9.72
CA LEU A 149 22.80 3.08 9.83
C LEU A 149 23.28 3.83 8.58
N TYR A 150 23.93 4.97 8.78
CA TYR A 150 24.69 5.69 7.76
C TYR A 150 26.18 5.65 8.07
N ILE A 151 27.00 5.37 7.05
CA ILE A 151 28.46 5.45 7.13
C ILE A 151 28.95 6.31 5.96
N PHE A 152 29.60 7.44 6.24
CA PHE A 152 30.08 8.41 5.25
C PHE A 152 29.01 8.76 4.20
N GLY A 153 27.84 9.19 4.67
CA GLY A 153 26.70 9.56 3.83
C GLY A 153 25.93 8.39 3.17
N LYS A 154 26.43 7.14 3.25
CA LYS A 154 25.78 5.98 2.63
C LYS A 154 24.87 5.25 3.62
N GLU A 155 23.62 5.02 3.22
CA GLU A 155 22.69 4.13 3.94
C GLU A 155 23.19 2.68 3.84
N ILE A 156 23.29 1.97 4.97
CA ILE A 156 23.88 0.63 5.04
C ILE A 156 22.84 -0.43 5.40
N ILE A 157 22.25 -0.33 6.60
CA ILE A 157 21.30 -1.32 7.15
C ILE A 157 20.26 -0.67 8.06
N TYR A 158 19.25 -1.46 8.45
CA TYR A 158 18.28 -1.09 9.48
C TYR A 158 18.89 -1.14 10.89
N LEU A 159 18.55 -0.18 11.74
CA LEU A 159 18.85 -0.17 13.18
C LEU A 159 17.63 0.36 13.96
N PRO A 160 17.45 0.02 15.25
CA PRO A 160 16.35 0.53 16.07
C PRO A 160 16.37 2.06 16.29
N VAL A 161 17.50 2.72 16.04
CA VAL A 161 17.68 4.17 16.13
C VAL A 161 18.60 4.61 14.99
N THR A 162 18.27 5.72 14.32
CA THR A 162 19.13 6.28 13.26
C THR A 162 20.51 6.62 13.82
N THR A 163 21.53 5.97 13.26
CA THR A 163 22.93 6.09 13.69
C THR A 163 23.78 6.51 12.51
N ILE A 164 24.65 7.50 12.69
CA ILE A 164 25.46 8.11 11.64
C ILE A 164 26.92 8.05 12.06
N ILE A 165 27.79 7.58 11.17
CA ILE A 165 29.24 7.53 11.34
C ILE A 165 29.87 8.33 10.19
N GLY A 166 30.57 9.41 10.51
CA GLY A 166 31.08 10.38 9.53
C GLY A 166 30.05 11.44 9.12
N GLY A 167 30.41 12.30 8.16
CA GLY A 167 29.51 13.31 7.60
C GLY A 167 28.31 12.72 6.86
N VAL A 168 27.23 13.50 6.79
CA VAL A 168 25.96 13.10 6.16
C VAL A 168 25.26 14.31 5.52
N ASP A 169 24.65 14.11 4.35
CA ASP A 169 23.74 15.10 3.79
C ASP A 169 22.39 15.04 4.52
N VAL A 170 21.93 16.19 4.99
CA VAL A 170 20.57 16.41 5.44
C VAL A 170 19.77 16.92 4.25
N GLU A 171 18.91 16.08 3.70
CA GLU A 171 18.08 16.41 2.53
C GLU A 171 16.65 16.63 3.00
N VAL A 172 15.99 17.66 2.46
CA VAL A 172 14.67 18.09 2.91
C VAL A 172 13.70 18.10 1.75
N ARG A 173 12.49 17.59 1.99
CA ARG A 173 11.36 17.73 1.09
C ARG A 173 10.35 18.69 1.70
N VAL A 174 9.95 19.67 0.91
CA VAL A 174 8.90 20.63 1.26
C VAL A 174 7.66 20.32 0.43
N ASN A 175 6.49 20.36 1.06
CA ASN A 175 5.23 20.12 0.36
C ASN A 175 4.87 21.33 -0.51
N LYS A 176 4.72 21.11 -1.83
CA LYS A 176 4.37 22.15 -2.80
C LYS A 176 3.02 22.85 -2.54
N ALA A 177 2.14 22.24 -1.74
CA ALA A 177 0.89 22.86 -1.33
C ALA A 177 1.07 24.06 -0.37
N LEU A 178 2.26 24.25 0.21
CA LEU A 178 2.57 25.38 1.08
C LEU A 178 2.77 26.71 0.35
N GLY A 179 2.85 26.69 -0.98
CA GLY A 179 3.21 27.86 -1.79
C GLY A 179 4.72 28.08 -1.85
N ASP A 180 5.13 29.33 -2.08
CA ASP A 180 6.52 29.71 -2.31
C ASP A 180 7.31 29.72 -0.99
N VAL A 181 8.01 28.62 -0.72
CA VAL A 181 9.00 28.56 0.37
C VAL A 181 10.27 29.25 -0.10
N THR A 182 10.79 30.15 0.74
CA THR A 182 11.93 30.99 0.42
C THR A 182 13.21 30.49 1.07
N LYS A 183 13.11 29.76 2.19
CA LYS A 183 14.27 29.18 2.87
C LYS A 183 13.94 27.99 3.77
N ALA A 184 14.95 27.16 3.99
CA ALA A 184 15.00 26.12 5.01
C ALA A 184 16.13 26.40 6.02
N GLU A 185 15.80 26.39 7.30
CA GLU A 185 16.73 26.58 8.40
C GLU A 185 17.00 25.24 9.10
N PHE A 186 18.27 24.87 9.23
CA PHE A 186 18.72 23.60 9.80
C PHE A 186 19.27 23.83 11.20
N TYR A 187 18.82 23.02 12.16
CA TYR A 187 19.12 23.15 13.58
C TYR A 187 19.63 21.84 14.15
N VAL A 188 20.60 21.94 15.06
CA VAL A 188 21.05 20.84 15.91
C VAL A 188 20.91 21.26 17.37
N ASP A 189 20.11 20.51 18.14
CA ASP A 189 19.77 20.82 19.54
C ASP A 189 19.27 22.27 19.71
N ASN A 190 18.37 22.68 18.82
CA ASN A 190 17.79 24.04 18.74
C ASN A 190 18.80 25.16 18.44
N LYS A 191 20.05 24.85 18.03
CA LYS A 191 21.01 25.85 17.54
C LYS A 191 21.00 25.86 16.02
N LEU A 192 20.83 27.05 15.43
CA LEU A 192 20.90 27.23 13.98
C LEU A 192 22.30 26.87 13.47
N LYS A 193 22.37 26.02 12.46
CA LYS A 193 23.60 25.53 11.85
C LYS A 193 23.76 25.97 10.41
N PHE A 194 22.66 25.98 9.65
CA PHE A 194 22.67 26.31 8.24
C PHE A 194 21.34 26.94 7.81
N VAL A 195 21.39 27.79 6.79
CA VAL A 195 20.22 28.36 6.12
C VAL A 195 20.43 28.10 4.64
N ASP A 196 19.47 27.44 4.01
CA ASP A 196 19.44 27.21 2.58
C ASP A 196 18.29 28.00 1.96
N GLU A 197 18.60 28.82 0.96
CA GLU A 197 17.63 29.68 0.27
C GLU A 197 17.33 29.16 -1.15
N GLU A 198 17.96 28.05 -1.58
CA GLU A 198 17.82 27.50 -2.92
C GLU A 198 17.32 26.04 -2.88
N GLU A 199 16.22 25.75 -3.60
CA GLU A 199 15.74 24.37 -3.77
C GLU A 199 16.62 23.63 -4.79
N PRO A 200 16.99 22.34 -4.57
CA PRO A 200 16.60 21.45 -3.47
C PRO A 200 17.34 21.73 -2.16
N TYR A 201 16.56 21.93 -1.08
CA TYR A 201 17.11 22.26 0.23
C TYR A 201 17.94 21.12 0.81
N SER A 202 19.21 21.41 1.08
CA SER A 202 20.13 20.42 1.62
C SER A 202 21.26 21.04 2.43
N TRP A 203 21.77 20.28 3.39
CA TRP A 203 22.91 20.69 4.20
C TRP A 203 23.86 19.51 4.41
N MET A 204 25.12 19.64 3.99
CA MET A 204 26.17 18.68 4.34
C MET A 204 26.59 18.91 5.80
N TRP A 205 26.19 18.00 6.69
CA TRP A 205 26.56 18.03 8.10
C TRP A 205 27.86 17.25 8.31
N ASP A 206 28.99 17.98 8.35
CA ASP A 206 30.33 17.41 8.48
C ASP A 206 31.21 18.15 9.50
N GLU A 207 30.66 18.44 10.68
CA GLU A 207 31.43 19.00 11.81
C GLU A 207 31.72 17.91 12.85
N THR A 208 32.71 18.15 13.73
CA THR A 208 32.97 17.27 14.87
C THR A 208 31.77 17.23 15.83
N VAL A 209 31.10 16.09 15.96
CA VAL A 209 29.90 15.92 16.79
C VAL A 209 29.74 14.47 17.26
N PHE A 210 29.28 14.28 18.50
CA PHE A 210 29.18 12.96 19.12
C PHE A 210 27.97 12.81 20.03
N GLY A 211 27.27 11.70 19.87
CA GLY A 211 26.20 11.25 20.76
C GLY A 211 24.81 11.48 20.19
N ARG A 212 23.84 11.66 21.08
CA ARG A 212 22.42 11.84 20.73
C ARG A 212 22.14 13.32 20.48
N HIS A 213 21.50 13.61 19.36
CA HIS A 213 21.14 14.97 18.96
C HIS A 213 19.74 15.02 18.37
N ALA A 214 19.09 16.17 18.51
CA ALA A 214 17.86 16.51 17.79
C ALA A 214 18.22 17.33 16.55
N LEU A 215 18.04 16.73 15.37
CA LEU A 215 18.17 17.38 14.08
C LEU A 215 16.80 17.92 13.67
N LYS A 216 16.67 19.24 13.54
CA LYS A 216 15.41 19.89 13.17
C LYS A 216 15.59 20.74 11.92
N VAL A 217 14.59 20.74 11.05
CA VAL A 217 14.51 21.66 9.91
C VAL A 217 13.22 22.45 10.00
N ALA A 218 13.28 23.76 9.78
CA ALA A 218 12.11 24.63 9.68
C ALA A 218 12.11 25.36 8.34
N ALA A 219 11.01 25.30 7.60
CA ALA A 219 10.84 26.03 6.34
C ALA A 219 10.00 27.29 6.53
N TYR A 220 10.30 28.31 5.74
CA TYR A 220 9.67 29.63 5.84
C TYR A 220 9.23 30.13 4.47
N ASP A 221 8.12 30.86 4.46
CA ASP A 221 7.79 31.82 3.39
C ASP A 221 8.46 33.18 3.70
N GLU A 222 8.19 34.23 2.91
CA GLU A 222 8.73 35.58 3.14
C GLU A 222 8.42 36.18 4.53
N THR A 223 7.39 35.69 5.21
CA THR A 223 6.78 36.34 6.39
C THR A 223 6.73 35.47 7.64
N LYS A 224 6.68 34.13 7.51
CA LYS A 224 6.44 33.20 8.63
C LYS A 224 6.98 31.80 8.37
N LYS A 225 7.06 31.02 9.45
CA LYS A 225 7.31 29.58 9.41
C LYS A 225 6.09 28.87 8.80
N VAL A 226 6.32 28.05 7.80
CA VAL A 226 5.26 27.24 7.13
C VAL A 226 5.26 25.80 7.60
N GLY A 227 6.38 25.31 8.13
CA GLY A 227 6.48 23.95 8.64
C GLY A 227 7.81 23.65 9.31
N GLU A 228 7.88 22.52 10.00
CA GLU A 228 9.11 21.97 10.55
C GLU A 228 9.03 20.45 10.68
N ASP A 229 10.19 19.81 10.74
CA ASP A 229 10.36 18.39 11.06
C ASP A 229 11.58 18.22 12.00
N GLU A 230 11.53 17.22 12.87
CA GLU A 230 12.59 16.93 13.85
C GLU A 230 12.84 15.42 13.98
N LYS A 231 14.12 15.03 13.92
CA LYS A 231 14.58 13.66 14.10
C LYS A 231 15.59 13.55 15.24
N LYS A 232 15.41 12.53 16.08
CA LYS A 232 16.38 12.15 17.10
C LYS A 232 17.33 11.12 16.53
N ILE A 233 18.62 11.45 16.49
CA ILE A 233 19.66 10.60 15.89
C ILE A 233 20.80 10.38 16.87
N ILE A 234 21.63 9.39 16.58
CA ILE A 234 22.96 9.23 17.16
C ILE A 234 23.99 9.51 16.05
N ILE A 235 24.95 10.39 16.29
CA ILE A 235 26.02 10.70 15.33
C ILE A 235 27.40 10.60 15.99
N PHE A 236 28.37 10.08 15.24
CA PHE A 236 29.78 10.10 15.59
C PHE A 236 30.56 10.59 14.37
N ASN A 237 30.93 11.88 14.37
CA ASN A 237 31.72 12.48 13.32
C ASN A 237 32.92 13.24 13.91
N ILE A 238 34.07 13.13 13.27
CA ILE A 238 35.32 13.78 13.71
C ILE A 238 35.61 15.06 12.91
N GLY A 239 34.91 15.30 11.80
CA GLY A 239 35.22 16.37 10.83
C GLY A 239 36.39 16.02 9.91
#